data_AF-A0A453I4K9-F1
#
_entry.id   AF-A0A453I4K9-F1
#
_cell.length_a   1.000
_cell.length_b   1.000
_cell.length_c   1.000
_cell.angle_alpha   90.00
_cell.angle_beta   90.00
_cell.angle_gamma   90.00
#
_symmetry.space_group_name_H-M   'P 1'
#
loop_
_entity.id
_entity.type
_entity.pdbx_description
1 polymer ?
#
loop_
_entity_poly.entity_id
_entity_poly.type
_entity_poly.pdbx_seq_one_letter_code
_entity_poly.pdbx_strand_id
1 'polypeptide(L)' 'LVPAVTELIVAQLMYLDWMNSSEPAYIYINSTGTARDDGEPVGMETEGFAIYDAMMRMKTE' A
#
# COMPACT_ATOMS: atom_id res chain seq x y z
N LEU A 1 -5.59 11.68 -11.62
CA LEU A 1 -4.37 11.30 -10.89
C LEU A 1 -3.99 9.90 -11.34
N VAL A 2 -2.73 9.66 -11.68
CA VAL A 2 -2.24 8.28 -11.88
C VAL A 2 -1.88 7.77 -10.49
N PRO A 3 -2.43 6.64 -10.01
CA PRO A 3 -2.26 6.17 -8.63
C PRO A 3 -0.88 5.53 -8.41
N ALA A 4 0.18 6.33 -8.58
CA ALA A 4 1.57 5.86 -8.58
C ALA A 4 2.01 5.27 -7.23
N VAL A 5 1.47 5.78 -6.11
CA VAL A 5 1.81 5.30 -4.76
C VAL A 5 1.21 3.91 -4.54
N THR A 6 -0.06 3.74 -4.87
CA THR A 6 -0.82 2.50 -4.69
C THR A 6 -0.26 1.39 -5.56
N GLU A 7 0.02 1.68 -6.83
CA GLU A 7 0.65 0.74 -7.77
C GLU A 7 2.00 0.25 -7.24
N LEU A 8 2.86 1.17 -6.79
CA LEU A 8 4.19 0.84 -6.32
C LEU A 8 4.18 0.06 -5.00
N ILE A 9 3.26 0.35 -4.08
CA ILE A 9 3.11 -0.40 -2.83
C ILE A 9 2.64 -1.83 -3.12
N VAL A 10 1.59 -2.00 -3.93
CA VAL A 10 1.09 -3.34 -4.28
C VAL A 10 2.15 -4.16 -4.99
N ALA A 11 2.91 -3.57 -5.93
CA ALA A 11 4.01 -4.26 -6.59
C ALA A 11 5.11 -4.71 -5.62
N GLN A 12 5.49 -3.87 -4.64
CA GLN A 12 6.47 -4.23 -3.62
C GLN A 12 5.98 -5.34 -2.68
N LEU A 13 4.71 -5.29 -2.26
CA LEU A 13 4.11 -6.34 -1.44
C LEU A 13 4.10 -7.69 -2.18
N MET A 14 3.73 -7.68 -3.47
CA MET A 14 3.78 -8.88 -4.32
C MET A 14 5.22 -9.40 -4.51
N TYR A 15 6.19 -8.51 -4.65
CA TYR A 15 7.59 -8.88 -4.79
C TYR A 15 8.15 -9.52 -3.52
N LEU A 16 7.87 -8.94 -2.34
CA LEU A 16 8.34 -9.48 -1.06
C LEU A 16 7.70 -10.85 -0.75
N ASP A 17 6.40 -10.99 -0.98
CA ASP A 17 5.65 -12.26 -0.88
C ASP A 17 6.25 -13.34 -1.79
N TRP A 18 6.70 -12.98 -3.01
CA TRP A 18 7.37 -13.89 -3.93
C TRP A 18 8.81 -14.25 -3.51
N MET A 19 9.56 -13.29 -2.96
CA MET A 19 10.95 -13.48 -2.56
C MET A 19 11.12 -14.42 -1.36
N ASN A 20 10.41 -14.14 -0.27
CA ASN A 20 10.40 -14.97 0.93
C ASN A 20 9.17 -14.63 1.79
N SER A 21 8.10 -15.43 1.67
CA SER A 21 6.87 -15.19 2.42
C SER A 21 7.01 -15.47 3.92
N SER A 22 8.06 -16.17 4.38
CA SER A 22 8.29 -16.43 5.81
C SER A 22 8.96 -15.24 6.53
N GLU A 23 9.44 -14.23 5.80
CA GLU A 23 10.01 -13.03 6.40
C GLU A 23 8.94 -11.93 6.56
N PRO A 24 8.90 -11.23 7.71
CA PRO A 24 7.96 -10.14 7.91
C PRO A 24 8.29 -8.95 7.00
N ALA A 25 7.26 -8.39 6.36
CA ALA A 25 7.36 -7.13 5.63
C ALA A 25 7.12 -5.93 6.57
N TYR A 26 7.95 -4.89 6.44
CA TYR A 26 7.83 -3.66 7.23
C TYR A 26 7.42 -2.49 6.34
N ILE A 27 6.33 -1.81 6.71
CA ILE A 27 5.81 -0.63 6.00
C ILE A 27 6.00 0.59 6.89
N TYR A 28 6.77 1.58 6.43
CA TYR A 28 6.92 2.87 7.10
C TYR A 28 5.94 3.87 6.52
N ILE A 29 5.10 4.45 7.38
CA ILE A 29 4.01 5.33 6.96
C ILE A 29 4.26 6.75 7.47
N ASN A 30 4.38 7.68 6.53
CA ASN A 30 4.30 9.12 6.76
C ASN A 30 3.46 9.72 5.63
N SER A 31 2.14 9.59 5.74
CA SER A 31 1.17 9.99 4.73
C SER A 31 0.03 10.76 5.37
N THR A 32 -0.46 11.80 4.71
CA THR A 32 -1.67 12.53 5.13
C THR A 32 -2.97 11.81 4.73
N GLY A 33 -2.86 10.69 4.01
CA GLY A 33 -4.00 9.90 3.56
C GLY A 33 -4.59 10.41 2.24
N THR A 34 -5.91 10.57 2.19
CA THR A 34 -6.65 10.94 0.97
C THR A 34 -6.75 12.44 0.73
N ALA A 35 -6.38 13.27 1.72
CA ALA A 35 -6.39 14.73 1.63
C ALA A 35 -5.06 15.31 2.17
N ARG A 36 -4.68 16.48 1.68
CA ARG A 36 -3.59 17.30 2.24
C ARG A 36 -4.10 18.13 3.43
N ASP A 37 -3.18 18.78 4.13
CA ASP A 37 -3.48 19.64 5.30
C ASP A 37 -4.41 20.82 4.97
N ASP A 38 -4.49 21.22 3.69
CA ASP A 38 -5.39 22.26 3.17
C ASP A 38 -6.77 21.72 2.76
N GLY A 39 -7.01 20.41 2.89
CA GLY A 39 -8.26 19.74 2.50
C GLY A 39 -8.32 19.32 1.03
N GLU A 40 -7.28 19.58 0.24
CA GLU A 40 -7.26 19.18 -1.18
C GLU A 40 -7.22 17.65 -1.33
N PRO A 41 -8.15 17.03 -2.07
CA PRO A 41 -8.14 15.59 -2.32
C PRO A 41 -6.94 15.19 -3.17
N VAL A 42 -6.14 14.25 -2.68
CA VAL A 42 -4.93 13.73 -3.35
C VAL A 42 -4.96 12.23 -3.63
N GLY A 43 -5.95 11.53 -3.09
CA GLY A 43 -6.11 10.09 -3.30
C GLY A 43 -7.56 9.65 -3.06
N MET A 44 -7.86 8.43 -3.45
CA MET A 44 -9.18 7.82 -3.26
C MET A 44 -9.12 6.76 -2.15
N GLU A 45 -10.18 6.60 -1.37
CA GLU A 45 -10.24 5.55 -0.33
C GLU A 45 -10.06 4.13 -0.90
N THR A 46 -10.55 3.91 -2.12
CA THR A 46 -10.39 2.65 -2.87
C THR A 46 -8.94 2.23 -3.06
N GLU A 47 -8.02 3.19 -3.12
CA GLU A 47 -6.59 2.92 -3.21
C GLU A 47 -6.03 2.39 -1.89
N GLY A 48 -6.47 2.95 -0.76
CA GLY A 48 -6.15 2.42 0.56
C GLY A 48 -6.69 1.00 0.76
N PHE A 49 -7.91 0.74 0.30
CA PHE A 49 -8.48 -0.62 0.32
C PHE A 49 -7.69 -1.60 -0.54
N ALA A 50 -7.20 -1.19 -1.72
CA ALA A 50 -6.36 -2.05 -2.55
C ALA A 50 -5.05 -2.45 -1.84
N ILE A 51 -4.41 -1.54 -1.10
CA ILE A 51 -3.22 -1.84 -0.29
C ILE A 51 -3.58 -2.80 0.85
N TYR A 52 -4.67 -2.53 1.55
CA TYR A 52 -5.16 -3.37 2.65
C TYR A 52 -5.44 -4.81 2.18
N ASP A 53 -6.16 -4.98 1.07
CA ASP A 53 -6.47 -6.30 0.50
C ASP A 53 -5.20 -7.02 0.06
N ALA A 54 -4.22 -6.29 -0.52
CA ALA A 54 -2.93 -6.86 -0.89
C ALA A 54 -2.16 -7.38 0.33
N MET A 55 -2.15 -6.62 1.44
CA MET A 55 -1.54 -7.06 2.71
C MET A 55 -2.24 -8.30 3.27
N MET A 56 -3.57 -8.34 3.28
CA MET A 56 -4.34 -9.48 3.80
C MET A 56 -4.16 -10.76 2.97
N ARG A 57 -3.83 -10.62 1.68
CA ARG A 57 -3.53 -11.75 0.80
C ARG A 57 -2.15 -12.38 1.08
N MET A 58 -1.19 -11.61 1.60
CA MET A 58 0.17 -12.10 1.81
C MET A 58 0.18 -13.26 2.82
N LYS A 59 0.98 -14.28 2.54
CA LYS A 59 1.13 -15.44 3.43
C LYS A 59 2.39 -15.29 4.27
N THR A 60 2.39 -14.29 5.15
CA THR A 60 3.38 -14.24 6.23
C THR A 60 3.08 -15.36 7.22
N GLU A 61 3.89 -16.42 7.21
CA GLU A 61 3.83 -17.53 8.18
C GLU A 61 4.40 -17.14 9.54
#